data_AF-A0A0B8QUP2-F1
#
_entry.id   AF-A0A0B8QUP2-F1
#
_cell.length_a   1.000
_cell.length_b   1.000
_cell.length_c   1.000
_cell.angle_alpha   90.00
_cell.angle_beta   90.00
_cell.angle_gamma   90.00
#
_symmetry.space_group_name_H-M   'P 1'
#
loop_
_entity.id
_entity.type
_entity.pdbx_description
1 polymer ?
#
loop_
_entity_poly.entity_id
_entity_poly.type
_entity_poly.pdbx_seq_one_letter_code
_entity_poly.pdbx_strand_id
1 'polypeptide(L)'
;MLKQSLIATSVIAVLAGCTSTQSSTQNTVDALAQNLDIKYEVLTNHGANEGINCQALEAEWASCNKVTMTLTNDGDAIESNDWAIYFHSIRLILDVESDQFKITRITGDLHKLEPTDKFQGFKAGESVDITYTGEYWQLFETDFMPGAFVAADGAEPKQIVSLDGPDVSGFVSG
;
A
#
# COMPACT_ATOMS: atom_id res chain seq x y z
N MET A 1 35.50 -71.33 3.72
CA MET A 1 36.01 -69.97 4.02
C MET A 1 35.96 -69.23 2.69
N LEU A 2 35.24 -68.14 2.41
CA LEU A 2 34.57 -67.08 3.17
C LEU A 2 33.30 -66.70 2.36
N LYS A 3 32.14 -66.51 3.00
CA LYS A 3 30.92 -66.00 2.35
C LYS A 3 31.10 -64.50 2.08
N GLN A 4 30.94 -64.05 0.85
CA GLN A 4 30.94 -62.61 0.53
C GLN A 4 29.57 -62.02 0.85
N SER A 5 29.55 -61.14 1.84
CA SER A 5 28.37 -60.44 2.35
C SER A 5 27.85 -59.39 1.39
N LEU A 6 26.53 -59.35 1.29
CA LEU A 6 25.72 -58.19 0.89
C LEU A 6 26.11 -56.95 1.71
N ILE A 7 26.33 -55.81 1.06
CA ILE A 7 25.94 -54.48 1.59
C ILE A 7 25.54 -53.58 0.41
N ALA A 8 24.24 -53.42 0.22
CA ALA A 8 23.66 -52.31 -0.52
C ALA A 8 23.66 -51.08 0.39
N THR A 9 24.22 -49.96 -0.08
CA THR A 9 24.10 -48.68 0.63
C THR A 9 23.56 -47.64 -0.35
N SER A 10 22.23 -47.56 -0.43
CA SER A 10 21.53 -46.48 -1.13
C SER A 10 21.54 -45.25 -0.22
N VAL A 11 22.34 -44.25 -0.55
CA VAL A 11 22.28 -42.94 0.12
C VAL A 11 21.10 -42.17 -0.49
N ILE A 12 19.94 -42.25 0.14
CA ILE A 12 18.83 -41.34 -0.17
C ILE A 12 19.08 -40.05 0.60
N ALA A 13 19.60 -39.04 -0.09
CA ALA A 13 19.66 -37.69 0.42
C ALA A 13 18.22 -37.17 0.54
N VAL A 14 17.68 -37.15 1.76
CA VAL A 14 16.43 -36.46 2.07
C VAL A 14 16.73 -34.97 2.03
N LEU A 15 16.59 -34.37 0.85
CA LEU A 15 16.31 -32.94 0.72
C LEU A 15 14.89 -32.73 1.24
N ALA A 16 14.75 -32.66 2.56
CA ALA A 16 13.60 -32.01 3.17
C ALA A 16 13.72 -30.54 2.79
N GLY A 17 13.18 -30.19 1.62
CA GLY A 17 13.02 -28.80 1.22
C GLY A 17 12.27 -28.10 2.33
N CYS A 18 12.80 -26.96 2.77
CA CYS A 18 12.06 -26.03 3.61
C CYS A 18 10.87 -25.54 2.77
N THR A 19 9.75 -26.25 2.80
CA THR A 19 8.46 -25.69 2.44
C THR A 19 8.19 -24.63 3.50
N SER A 20 8.53 -23.38 3.20
CA SER A 20 8.06 -22.22 3.95
C SER A 20 6.54 -22.29 3.95
N THR A 21 5.96 -22.75 5.05
CA THR A 21 4.52 -22.59 5.28
C THR A 21 4.28 -21.09 5.36
N GLN A 22 3.89 -20.51 4.23
CA GLN A 22 3.64 -19.09 4.13
C GLN A 22 2.52 -18.73 5.10
N SER A 23 2.78 -17.78 6.00
CA SER A 23 1.80 -17.36 6.99
C SER A 23 0.59 -16.78 6.27
N SER A 24 -0.59 -16.86 6.90
CA SER A 24 -1.79 -16.18 6.39
C SER A 24 -1.53 -14.68 6.18
N THR A 25 -0.71 -14.07 7.03
CA THR A 25 -0.28 -12.68 6.93
C THR A 25 0.54 -12.41 5.67
N GLN A 26 1.53 -13.26 5.36
CA GLN A 26 2.30 -13.12 4.13
C GLN A 26 1.42 -13.31 2.89
N ASN A 27 0.41 -14.20 2.94
CA ASN A 27 -0.54 -14.35 1.84
C ASN A 27 -1.35 -13.06 1.62
N THR A 28 -1.76 -12.35 2.69
CA THR A 28 -2.42 -11.04 2.57
C THR A 28 -1.51 -10.00 1.95
N VAL A 29 -0.25 -9.90 2.40
CA VAL A 29 0.73 -8.96 1.84
C VAL A 29 0.97 -9.24 0.35
N ASP A 30 1.18 -10.50 -0.01
CA ASP A 30 1.40 -10.91 -1.39
C ASP A 30 0.17 -10.67 -2.27
N ALA A 31 -1.04 -10.95 -1.76
CA ALA A 31 -2.27 -10.73 -2.50
C ALA A 31 -2.53 -9.24 -2.77
N LEU A 32 -2.34 -8.38 -1.77
CA LEU A 32 -2.47 -6.94 -1.93
C LEU A 32 -1.38 -6.39 -2.86
N ALA A 33 -0.12 -6.76 -2.66
CA ALA A 33 0.98 -6.27 -3.50
C ALA A 33 0.82 -6.65 -4.98
N GLN A 34 0.27 -7.84 -5.26
CA GLN A 34 0.10 -8.34 -6.62
C GLN A 34 -1.15 -7.78 -7.32
N ASN A 35 -2.21 -7.45 -6.58
CA ASN A 35 -3.54 -7.19 -7.16
C ASN A 35 -4.18 -5.86 -6.74
N LEU A 36 -3.58 -5.10 -5.82
CA LEU A 36 -4.05 -3.77 -5.49
C LEU A 36 -3.51 -2.76 -6.50
N ASP A 37 -4.37 -1.89 -7.00
CA ASP A 37 -3.99 -0.70 -7.76
C ASP A 37 -4.26 0.58 -6.94
N ILE A 38 -3.44 1.60 -7.14
CA ILE A 38 -3.58 2.91 -6.50
C ILE A 38 -3.59 3.97 -7.59
N LYS A 39 -4.65 4.78 -7.64
CA LYS A 39 -4.74 5.95 -8.52
C LYS A 39 -4.96 7.21 -7.72
N TYR A 40 -4.37 8.30 -8.19
CA TYR A 40 -4.50 9.63 -7.62
C TYR A 40 -5.22 10.55 -8.60
N GLU A 41 -6.20 11.28 -8.09
CA GLU A 41 -6.88 12.37 -8.79
C GLU A 41 -6.75 13.66 -7.99
N VAL A 42 -6.13 14.68 -8.56
CA VAL A 42 -6.09 16.02 -7.94
C VAL A 42 -7.42 16.71 -8.19
N LEU A 43 -8.23 16.87 -7.14
CA LEU A 43 -9.53 17.54 -7.22
C LEU A 43 -9.38 19.06 -7.27
N THR A 44 -8.47 19.61 -6.47
CA THR A 44 -8.12 21.04 -6.51
C THR A 44 -6.74 21.29 -5.92
N ASN A 45 -6.02 22.26 -6.51
CA ASN A 45 -4.78 22.83 -5.97
C ASN A 45 -5.01 24.17 -5.23
N HIS A 46 -6.28 24.58 -5.06
CA HIS A 46 -6.69 25.86 -4.49
C HIS A 46 -7.69 25.66 -3.35
N GLY A 47 -7.43 24.71 -2.45
CA GLY A 47 -8.37 24.30 -1.41
C GLY A 47 -8.94 25.45 -0.58
N ALA A 48 -8.11 26.41 -0.19
CA ALA A 48 -8.56 27.60 0.56
C ALA A 48 -9.54 28.48 -0.23
N ASN A 49 -9.33 28.63 -1.53
CA ASN A 49 -10.24 29.37 -2.41
C ASN A 49 -11.56 28.63 -2.63
N GLU A 50 -11.56 27.31 -2.43
CA GLU A 50 -12.69 26.42 -2.64
C GLU A 50 -13.37 25.97 -1.33
N GLY A 51 -13.09 26.68 -0.23
CA GLY A 51 -13.83 26.54 1.03
C GLY A 51 -13.25 25.53 2.02
N ILE A 52 -12.09 24.93 1.73
CA ILE A 52 -11.35 24.14 2.72
C ILE A 52 -10.71 25.10 3.72
N ASN A 53 -10.93 24.88 5.01
CA ASN A 53 -10.31 25.68 6.06
C ASN A 53 -8.86 25.23 6.31
N CYS A 54 -7.98 25.44 5.33
CA CYS A 54 -6.57 25.03 5.40
C CYS A 54 -5.84 25.63 6.62
N GLN A 55 -6.26 26.81 7.10
CA GLN A 55 -5.69 27.42 8.30
C GLN A 55 -5.99 26.60 9.57
N ALA A 56 -7.21 26.06 9.71
CA ALA A 56 -7.57 25.20 10.83
C ALA A 56 -6.85 23.84 10.78
N LEU A 57 -6.41 23.43 9.58
CA LEU A 57 -5.56 22.26 9.36
C LEU A 57 -4.07 22.56 9.55
N GLU A 58 -3.73 23.77 10.02
CA GLU A 58 -2.36 24.23 10.27
C GLU A 58 -1.46 24.21 9.02
N ALA A 59 -2.06 24.25 7.82
CA ALA A 59 -1.31 24.32 6.57
C ALA A 59 -0.52 25.64 6.49
N GLU A 60 0.76 25.55 6.10
CA GLU A 60 1.58 26.75 5.93
C GLU A 60 0.93 27.68 4.88
N TRP A 61 0.90 28.99 5.19
CA TRP A 61 0.23 30.01 4.39
C TRP A 61 -1.26 29.72 4.10
N ALA A 62 -1.92 28.91 4.93
CA ALA A 62 -3.28 28.41 4.71
C ALA A 62 -3.46 27.86 3.28
N SER A 63 -2.43 27.19 2.75
CA SER A 63 -2.41 26.66 1.39
C SER A 63 -2.53 25.14 1.44
N CYS A 64 -3.58 24.59 0.84
CA CYS A 64 -3.80 23.16 0.78
C CYS A 64 -4.46 22.75 -0.54
N ASN A 65 -4.31 21.48 -0.88
CA ASN A 65 -4.92 20.81 -2.03
C ASN A 65 -5.88 19.72 -1.55
N LYS A 66 -6.68 19.19 -2.47
CA LYS A 66 -7.55 18.04 -2.21
C LYS A 66 -7.33 16.98 -3.28
N VAL A 67 -7.12 15.75 -2.84
CA VAL A 67 -6.78 14.61 -3.72
C VAL A 67 -7.65 13.43 -3.33
N THR A 68 -8.11 12.68 -4.34
CA THR A 68 -8.69 11.34 -4.14
C THR A 68 -7.64 10.28 -4.46
N MET A 69 -7.38 9.39 -3.50
CA MET A 69 -6.63 8.15 -3.70
C MET A 69 -7.63 7.01 -3.83
N THR A 70 -7.76 6.44 -5.02
CA THR A 70 -8.60 5.27 -5.29
C THR A 70 -7.77 4.00 -5.17
N LEU A 71 -8.18 3.11 -4.26
CA LEU A 71 -7.61 1.77 -4.12
C LEU A 71 -8.52 0.77 -4.83
N THR A 72 -8.00 -0.03 -5.75
CA THR A 72 -8.79 -1.07 -6.43
C THR A 72 -8.18 -2.43 -6.18
N ASN A 73 -8.95 -3.38 -5.64
CA ASN A 73 -8.52 -4.76 -5.44
C ASN A 73 -8.98 -5.62 -6.63
N ASP A 74 -8.10 -5.88 -7.60
CA ASP A 74 -8.39 -6.74 -8.76
C ASP A 74 -8.23 -8.25 -8.46
N GLY A 75 -7.93 -8.59 -7.20
CA GLY A 75 -7.77 -9.97 -6.74
C GLY A 75 -9.02 -10.54 -6.06
N ASP A 76 -8.80 -11.62 -5.30
CA ASP A 76 -9.82 -12.17 -4.40
C ASP A 76 -10.09 -11.23 -3.22
N ALA A 77 -11.19 -11.47 -2.49
CA ALA A 77 -11.55 -10.66 -1.33
C ALA A 77 -10.47 -10.73 -0.22
N ILE A 78 -10.19 -9.59 0.41
CA ILE A 78 -9.26 -9.42 1.53
C ILE A 78 -10.05 -9.01 2.77
N GLU A 79 -10.26 -9.95 3.68
CA GLU A 79 -11.00 -9.73 4.93
C GLU A 79 -10.11 -9.24 6.09
N SER A 80 -8.78 -9.24 5.90
CA SER A 80 -7.82 -8.87 6.95
C SER A 80 -7.68 -7.36 7.06
N ASN A 81 -7.51 -6.87 8.29
CA ASN A 81 -7.18 -5.49 8.62
C ASN A 81 -5.73 -5.34 9.12
N ASP A 82 -4.99 -6.44 9.23
CA ASP A 82 -3.64 -6.46 9.80
C ASP A 82 -2.57 -6.20 8.73
N TRP A 83 -2.71 -5.09 8.02
CA TRP A 83 -1.76 -4.64 6.99
C TRP A 83 -1.69 -3.12 6.92
N ALA A 84 -0.61 -2.62 6.34
CA ALA A 84 -0.42 -1.21 6.06
C ALA A 84 0.17 -1.02 4.67
N ILE A 85 -0.23 0.06 4.00
CA ILE A 85 0.40 0.53 2.76
C ILE A 85 1.28 1.72 3.12
N TYR A 86 2.55 1.63 2.75
CA TYR A 86 3.50 2.73 2.86
C TYR A 86 3.67 3.39 1.50
N PHE A 87 3.61 4.71 1.47
CA PHE A 87 3.75 5.49 0.26
C PHE A 87 4.50 6.79 0.53
N HIS A 88 5.08 7.37 -0.53
CA HIS A 88 5.83 8.61 -0.44
C HIS A 88 4.98 9.78 -0.91
N SER A 89 5.05 10.89 -0.18
CA SER A 89 4.45 12.16 -0.56
C SER A 89 5.38 13.31 -0.21
N ILE A 90 5.59 14.21 -1.17
CA ILE A 90 6.31 15.46 -0.94
C ILE A 90 5.50 16.45 -0.09
N ARG A 91 4.21 16.17 0.14
CA ARG A 91 3.28 16.97 0.94
C ARG A 91 2.86 16.24 2.20
N LEU A 92 2.66 16.98 3.29
CA LEU A 92 2.00 16.45 4.47
C LEU A 92 0.53 16.18 4.16
N ILE A 93 0.01 15.06 4.67
CA ILE A 93 -1.42 14.76 4.65
C ILE A 93 -2.03 15.31 5.93
N LEU A 94 -2.87 16.33 5.80
CA LEU A 94 -3.38 17.12 6.91
C LEU A 94 -4.71 16.59 7.45
N ASP A 95 -5.54 16.03 6.58
CA ASP A 95 -6.83 15.45 6.92
C ASP A 95 -7.20 14.33 5.95
N VAL A 96 -7.99 13.35 6.42
CA VAL A 96 -8.46 12.21 5.63
C VAL A 96 -9.97 12.06 5.83
N GLU A 97 -10.72 12.15 4.74
CA GLU A 97 -12.18 12.03 4.72
C GLU A 97 -12.62 10.56 4.65
N SER A 98 -12.12 9.74 5.58
CA SER A 98 -12.47 8.32 5.70
C SER A 98 -12.53 7.90 7.15
N ASP A 99 -13.52 7.07 7.48
CA ASP A 99 -13.56 6.41 8.79
C ASP A 99 -13.06 4.96 8.74
N GLN A 100 -12.88 4.40 7.54
CA GLN A 100 -12.32 3.07 7.30
C GLN A 100 -10.79 3.11 7.19
N PHE A 101 -10.22 4.27 6.85
CA PHE A 101 -8.78 4.42 6.67
C PHE A 101 -8.23 5.62 7.43
N LYS A 102 -6.96 5.52 7.81
CA LYS A 102 -6.18 6.62 8.37
C LYS A 102 -4.84 6.70 7.64
N ILE A 103 -4.35 7.92 7.43
CA ILE A 103 -3.00 8.17 6.93
C ILE A 103 -2.20 8.85 8.03
N THR A 104 -1.01 8.34 8.32
CA THR A 104 -0.10 8.90 9.32
C THR A 104 1.28 9.09 8.71
N ARG A 105 1.87 10.27 8.91
CA ARG A 105 3.28 10.50 8.56
C ARG A 105 4.19 9.72 9.51
N ILE A 106 5.13 8.98 8.95
CA ILE A 106 6.18 8.29 9.72
C ILE A 106 7.35 9.23 9.96
N THR A 107 8.03 9.63 8.89
CA THR A 107 9.12 10.61 8.89
C THR A 107 9.48 10.97 7.45
N GLY A 108 10.12 12.11 7.23
CA GLY A 108 10.45 12.56 5.88
C GLY A 108 9.18 12.65 5.02
N ASP A 109 9.23 12.03 3.84
CA ASP A 109 8.14 11.88 2.86
C ASP A 109 7.29 10.60 3.07
N LEU A 110 7.70 9.71 3.98
CA LEU A 110 7.08 8.41 4.17
C LEU A 110 5.79 8.54 4.99
N HIS A 111 4.69 8.10 4.39
CA HIS A 111 3.37 8.02 4.99
C HIS A 111 2.90 6.57 5.04
N LYS A 112 2.03 6.30 6.00
CA LYS A 112 1.44 4.98 6.24
C LYS A 112 -0.07 5.10 6.21
N LEU A 113 -0.69 4.42 5.27
CA LEU A 113 -2.12 4.18 5.18
C LEU A 113 -2.45 2.87 5.90
N GLU A 114 -3.38 2.91 6.83
CA GLU A 114 -3.85 1.72 7.56
C GLU A 114 -5.38 1.67 7.58
N PRO A 115 -5.98 0.48 7.51
CA PRO A 115 -7.37 0.30 7.84
C PRO A 115 -7.63 0.61 9.32
N THR A 116 -8.85 1.01 9.64
CA THR A 116 -9.35 1.15 11.01
C THR A 116 -10.21 -0.06 11.36
N ASP A 117 -10.70 -0.13 12.59
CA ASP A 117 -11.68 -1.14 13.03
C ASP A 117 -13.00 -1.09 12.25
N LYS A 118 -13.26 -0.01 11.50
CA LYS A 118 -14.45 0.12 10.65
C LYS A 118 -14.27 -0.44 9.25
N PHE A 119 -13.03 -0.69 8.81
CA PHE A 119 -12.78 -1.34 7.53
C PHE A 119 -13.34 -2.77 7.54
N GLN A 120 -14.14 -3.10 6.53
CA GLN A 120 -14.84 -4.39 6.42
C GLN A 120 -14.18 -5.32 5.39
N GLY A 121 -12.91 -5.09 5.07
CA GLY A 121 -12.22 -5.78 3.99
C GLY A 121 -12.46 -5.16 2.61
N PHE A 122 -11.67 -5.62 1.63
CA PHE A 122 -11.90 -5.37 0.21
C PHE A 122 -12.62 -6.58 -0.39
N LYS A 123 -13.73 -6.36 -1.09
CA LYS A 123 -14.31 -7.39 -1.95
C LYS A 123 -13.45 -7.55 -3.20
N ALA A 124 -13.66 -8.67 -3.90
CA ALA A 124 -13.04 -8.89 -5.21
C ALA A 124 -13.56 -7.84 -6.23
N GLY A 125 -12.65 -7.17 -6.91
CA GLY A 125 -12.93 -6.12 -7.90
C GLY A 125 -13.44 -4.80 -7.30
N GLU A 126 -13.36 -4.61 -5.98
CA GLU A 126 -13.86 -3.39 -5.32
C GLU A 126 -12.86 -2.24 -5.45
N SER A 127 -13.38 -1.05 -5.75
CA SER A 127 -12.66 0.21 -5.65
C SER A 127 -13.18 1.01 -4.45
N VAL A 128 -12.26 1.57 -3.67
CA VAL A 128 -12.57 2.45 -2.54
C VAL A 128 -11.80 3.75 -2.69
N ASP A 129 -12.53 4.86 -2.60
CA ASP A 129 -11.95 6.20 -2.65
C ASP A 129 -11.59 6.69 -1.24
N ILE A 130 -10.39 7.23 -1.11
CA ILE A 130 -9.88 7.89 0.08
C ILE A 130 -9.52 9.31 -0.31
N THR A 131 -10.44 10.24 -0.02
CA THR A 131 -10.18 11.66 -0.25
C THR A 131 -9.42 12.25 0.93
N TYR A 132 -8.36 13.01 0.67
CA TYR A 132 -7.55 13.65 1.69
C TYR A 132 -7.19 15.09 1.32
N THR A 133 -6.86 15.88 2.34
CA THR A 133 -6.33 17.23 2.18
C THR A 133 -4.81 17.20 2.35
N GLY A 134 -4.08 17.57 1.32
CA GLY A 134 -2.61 17.69 1.34
C GLY A 134 -2.17 19.14 1.56
N GLU A 135 -1.04 19.35 2.23
CA GLU A 135 -0.45 20.70 2.36
C GLU A 135 0.03 21.23 1.00
N TYR A 136 -0.07 22.55 0.80
CA TYR A 136 0.28 23.25 -0.44
C TYR A 136 -0.51 22.78 -1.67
N TRP A 137 0.19 22.32 -2.71
CA TRP A 137 -0.30 21.99 -4.04
C TRP A 137 0.58 20.92 -4.67
N GLN A 138 0.02 20.16 -5.59
CA GLN A 138 0.69 19.19 -6.44
C GLN A 138 0.37 19.54 -7.89
N LEU A 139 1.31 20.23 -8.55
CA LEU A 139 1.09 20.88 -9.86
C LEU A 139 1.57 20.03 -11.03
N PHE A 140 2.35 18.99 -10.74
CA PHE A 140 2.87 18.07 -11.74
C PHE A 140 2.53 16.64 -11.30
N GLU A 141 2.25 15.75 -12.25
CA GLU A 141 2.04 14.33 -11.96
C GLU A 141 3.22 13.72 -11.19
N THR A 142 4.43 14.23 -11.43
CA THR A 142 5.66 13.83 -10.72
C THR A 142 5.71 14.21 -9.25
N ASP A 143 4.77 15.01 -8.75
CA ASP A 143 4.61 15.27 -7.31
C ASP A 143 4.02 14.05 -6.57
N PHE A 144 3.49 13.07 -7.31
CA PHE A 144 3.11 11.75 -6.80
C PHE A 144 4.21 10.75 -7.11
N MET A 145 4.65 10.02 -6.08
CA MET A 145 5.82 9.17 -6.16
C MET A 145 5.44 7.69 -6.31
N PRO A 146 6.14 6.93 -7.18
CA PRO A 146 5.94 5.49 -7.30
C PRO A 146 6.50 4.73 -6.08
N GLY A 147 6.42 3.40 -6.11
CA GLY A 147 7.10 2.52 -5.16
C GLY A 147 6.35 2.31 -3.84
N ALA A 148 5.04 2.52 -3.81
CA ALA A 148 4.22 2.13 -2.67
C ALA A 148 4.35 0.64 -2.37
N PHE A 149 4.32 0.25 -1.09
CA PHE A 149 4.51 -1.13 -0.67
C PHE A 149 3.60 -1.52 0.50
N VAL A 150 3.24 -2.80 0.54
CA VAL A 150 2.42 -3.40 1.60
C VAL A 150 3.34 -4.05 2.63
N ALA A 151 3.02 -3.89 3.91
CA ALA A 151 3.67 -4.61 5.00
C ALA A 151 2.67 -5.01 6.09
N ALA A 152 3.02 -6.04 6.84
CA ALA A 152 2.26 -6.54 7.98
C ALA A 152 3.22 -7.18 8.99
N ASP A 153 2.81 -7.28 10.26
CA ASP A 153 3.68 -7.86 11.30
C ASP A 153 3.98 -9.35 11.01
N GLY A 154 5.25 -9.73 11.12
CA GLY A 154 5.70 -11.09 10.78
C GLY A 154 5.64 -11.47 9.30
N ALA A 155 5.47 -10.49 8.39
CA ALA A 155 5.55 -10.68 6.94
C ALA A 155 6.66 -9.80 6.32
N GLU A 156 7.26 -10.30 5.25
CA GLU A 156 8.20 -9.56 4.40
C GLU A 156 7.42 -8.54 3.54
N PRO A 157 7.79 -7.25 3.57
CA PRO A 157 7.14 -6.22 2.75
C PRO A 157 7.25 -6.48 1.25
N LYS A 158 6.25 -6.03 0.48
CA LYS A 158 6.19 -6.18 -0.97
C LYS A 158 5.73 -4.90 -1.65
N GLN A 159 6.45 -4.47 -2.69
CA GLN A 159 6.01 -3.35 -3.52
C GLN A 159 4.73 -3.71 -4.27
N ILE A 160 3.85 -2.73 -4.40
CA ILE A 160 2.63 -2.86 -5.19
C ILE A 160 3.03 -2.81 -6.66
N VAL A 161 2.70 -3.87 -7.40
CA VAL A 161 3.20 -4.08 -8.76
C VAL A 161 2.78 -2.96 -9.71
N SER A 162 1.58 -2.40 -9.56
CA SER A 162 1.12 -1.30 -10.43
C SER A 162 1.87 0.02 -10.22
N LEU A 163 2.64 0.15 -9.13
CA LEU A 163 3.45 1.33 -8.81
C LEU A 163 4.97 1.08 -8.87
N ASP A 164 5.45 -0.05 -9.40
CA ASP A 164 6.89 -0.38 -9.46
C ASP A 164 7.65 0.31 -10.63
N GLY A 165 6.96 1.14 -11.42
CA GLY A 165 7.52 1.85 -12.57
C GLY A 165 7.78 3.34 -12.32
N PRO A 166 8.68 3.98 -13.10
CA PRO A 166 8.89 5.43 -13.03
C PRO A 166 7.79 6.24 -13.76
N ASP A 167 6.87 5.57 -14.46
CA ASP A 167 5.82 6.22 -15.25
C ASP A 167 4.63 6.60 -14.36
N VAL A 168 4.55 7.88 -14.02
CA VAL A 168 3.50 8.45 -13.17
C VAL A 168 2.14 8.55 -13.87
N SER A 169 2.11 8.55 -15.21
CA SER A 169 0.86 8.67 -15.98
C SER A 169 -0.03 7.43 -15.84
N GLY A 170 0.53 6.30 -15.38
CA GLY A 170 -0.23 5.08 -15.10
C GLY A 170 -1.10 5.16 -13.84
N PHE A 171 -0.79 6.06 -12.91
CA PHE A 171 -1.44 6.14 -11.60
C PHE A 171 -1.83 7.57 -11.15
N VAL A 172 -1.62 8.58 -11.98
CA VAL A 172 -2.00 9.97 -11.68
C VAL A 172 -2.89 10.53 -12.78
N SER A 173 -3.88 11.30 -12.39
CA SER A 173 -4.71 12.12 -13.28
C SER A 173 -5.09 13.44 -12.61
N GLY A 174 -5.39 14.47 -13.42
CA GLY A 174 -5.83 15.78 -12.92
C GLY A 174 -5.15 16.95 -13.61
#